data_AF-A0A7J3TWK4-F1
#
_entry.id   AF-A0A7J3TWK4-F1
#
_cell.length_a   1.000
_cell.length_b   1.000
_cell.length_c   1.000
_cell.angle_alpha   90.00
_cell.angle_beta   90.00
_cell.angle_gamma   90.00
#
_symmetry.space_group_name_H-M   'P 1'
#
loop_
_entity.id
_entity.type
_entity.pdbx_description
1 polymer ?
#
loop_
_entity_poly.entity_id
_entity_poly.type
_entity_poly.pdbx_seq_one_letter_code
_entity_poly.pdbx_strand_id
1 'polypeptide(L)'
;VGAPIIIADGLKGLEGVKVKVNGLVLKEIYLPPVLAEADALISLAHVKGHPRTGLGGAIKNIAVGCVNKTTKALIHLKSPPYVKEDKCNGCGLCVKFCPKDAISIVNGKARIDHENCLLGCGCWSICPEGAISVFRERHRTQVEFGLAVADAAYGVVKHFTPSKVGFINLAYDITPHCDCFTYSDIPMVPDLGVLASKDPVAIDKASIDLIRDSPGIPGSAAEELKIMNIGVDKLDQINLWEPLNFARKDGEPVPYVVLEAASKLGLGSLQYDLIRV
;
A
#
# COMPACT_ATOMS: atom_id res chain seq x y z
N VAL A 1 -1.71 23.86 9.87
CA VAL A 1 -0.99 24.21 8.60
C VAL A 1 -1.81 25.08 7.65
N GLY A 2 -3.15 25.23 7.80
CA GLY A 2 -3.94 26.16 6.96
C GLY A 2 -3.99 25.83 5.46
N ALA A 3 -3.43 24.69 5.05
CA ALA A 3 -3.43 24.24 3.68
C ALA A 3 -4.81 23.69 3.28
N PRO A 4 -5.29 23.96 2.07
CA PRO A 4 -6.54 23.38 1.57
C PRO A 4 -6.44 21.86 1.46
N ILE A 5 -7.51 21.17 1.80
CA ILE A 5 -7.63 19.72 1.61
C ILE A 5 -8.32 19.47 0.28
N ILE A 6 -7.67 18.69 -0.59
CA ILE A 6 -8.20 18.32 -1.91
C ILE A 6 -8.21 16.80 -2.02
N ILE A 7 -9.38 16.24 -2.36
CA ILE A 7 -9.50 14.81 -2.68
C ILE A 7 -9.07 14.62 -4.14
N ALA A 8 -7.84 14.17 -4.33
CA ALA A 8 -7.17 14.23 -5.62
C ALA A 8 -7.80 13.35 -6.72
N ASP A 9 -8.48 12.25 -6.36
CA ASP A 9 -9.07 11.25 -7.27
C ASP A 9 -10.61 11.33 -7.34
N GLY A 10 -11.17 12.49 -6.96
CA GLY A 10 -12.59 12.78 -6.98
C GLY A 10 -13.36 12.16 -5.81
N LEU A 11 -14.62 12.56 -5.63
CA LEU A 11 -15.45 12.15 -4.48
C LEU A 11 -15.63 10.63 -4.36
N LYS A 12 -15.61 9.91 -5.50
CA LYS A 12 -15.72 8.45 -5.54
C LYS A 12 -14.37 7.74 -5.54
N GLY A 13 -13.26 8.46 -5.67
CA GLY A 13 -11.90 7.91 -5.79
C GLY A 13 -11.65 7.13 -7.08
N LEU A 14 -12.35 7.49 -8.15
CA LEU A 14 -12.33 6.77 -9.44
C LEU A 14 -11.69 7.58 -10.57
N GLU A 15 -11.47 8.87 -10.36
CA GLU A 15 -10.86 9.73 -11.37
C GLU A 15 -9.37 9.42 -11.46
N GLY A 16 -8.83 9.41 -12.67
CA GLY A 16 -7.42 9.12 -12.87
C GLY A 16 -6.97 9.23 -14.31
N VAL A 17 -5.76 9.76 -14.48
CA VAL A 17 -5.01 9.81 -15.73
C VAL A 17 -4.15 8.55 -15.81
N LYS A 18 -4.28 7.83 -16.92
CA LYS A 18 -3.51 6.61 -17.16
C LYS A 18 -2.04 6.96 -17.43
N VAL A 19 -1.13 6.39 -16.64
CA VAL A 19 0.33 6.52 -16.79
C VAL A 19 0.91 5.13 -17.05
N LYS A 20 1.71 5.01 -18.11
CA LYS A 20 2.43 3.75 -18.42
C LYS A 20 3.67 3.65 -17.53
N VAL A 21 3.82 2.52 -16.85
CA VAL A 21 4.90 2.28 -15.89
C VAL A 21 5.88 1.23 -16.43
N ASN A 22 5.38 0.20 -17.13
CA ASN A 22 6.17 -0.97 -17.56
C ASN A 22 7.08 -1.49 -16.43
N GLY A 23 6.50 -1.61 -15.24
CA GLY A 23 7.20 -2.07 -14.05
C GLY A 23 7.40 -3.59 -14.02
N LEU A 24 7.78 -4.09 -12.86
CA LEU A 24 8.07 -5.50 -12.61
C LEU A 24 6.81 -6.38 -12.73
N VAL A 25 5.66 -5.87 -12.31
CA VAL A 25 4.34 -6.54 -12.36
C VAL A 25 3.21 -5.65 -12.89
N LEU A 26 3.24 -4.34 -12.64
CA LEU A 26 2.25 -3.39 -13.14
C LEU A 26 2.69 -2.76 -14.46
N LYS A 27 1.81 -2.81 -15.47
CA LYS A 27 2.04 -2.17 -16.77
C LYS A 27 1.65 -0.69 -16.76
N GLU A 28 0.64 -0.34 -15.98
CA GLU A 28 0.06 1.00 -15.92
C GLU A 28 -0.46 1.30 -14.51
N ILE A 29 -0.56 2.59 -14.20
CA ILE A 29 -1.24 3.14 -13.03
C ILE A 29 -2.19 4.26 -13.45
N TYR A 30 -3.07 4.67 -12.54
CA TYR A 30 -4.02 5.74 -12.69
C TYR A 30 -3.72 6.79 -11.63
N LEU A 31 -3.04 7.86 -12.07
CA LEU A 31 -2.67 8.99 -11.24
C LEU A 31 -3.89 9.91 -11.06
N PRO A 32 -4.24 10.35 -9.85
CA PRO A 32 -5.32 11.29 -9.63
C PRO A 32 -5.10 12.58 -10.46
N PRO A 33 -6.14 13.17 -11.09
CA PRO A 33 -5.96 14.34 -11.97
C PRO A 33 -5.22 15.51 -11.33
N VAL A 34 -5.52 15.80 -10.06
CA VAL A 34 -4.85 16.87 -9.31
C VAL A 34 -3.34 16.62 -9.17
N LEU A 35 -2.93 15.36 -8.99
CA LEU A 35 -1.50 15.01 -8.95
C LEU A 35 -0.87 14.99 -10.33
N ALA A 36 -1.65 14.66 -11.37
CA ALA A 36 -1.17 14.69 -12.75
C ALA A 36 -0.82 16.11 -13.22
N GLU A 37 -1.54 17.12 -12.70
CA GLU A 37 -1.34 18.54 -13.00
C GLU A 37 -0.33 19.23 -12.06
N ALA A 38 0.05 18.58 -10.95
CA ALA A 38 0.93 19.19 -9.96
C ALA A 38 2.37 19.35 -10.48
N ASP A 39 3.00 20.49 -10.16
CA ASP A 39 4.38 20.78 -10.54
C ASP A 39 5.44 20.02 -9.74
N ALA A 40 5.12 19.70 -8.48
CA ALA A 40 6.04 19.13 -7.51
C ALA A 40 5.30 18.23 -6.52
N LEU A 41 6.03 17.28 -5.94
CA LEU A 41 5.52 16.35 -4.94
C LEU A 41 6.36 16.42 -3.67
N ILE A 42 5.72 16.74 -2.54
CA ILE A 42 6.30 16.54 -1.21
C ILE A 42 5.46 15.47 -0.51
N SER A 43 6.05 14.31 -0.30
CA SER A 43 5.44 13.22 0.46
C SER A 43 5.70 13.43 1.95
N LEU A 44 4.64 13.33 2.75
CA LEU A 44 4.71 13.34 4.20
C LEU A 44 4.14 12.00 4.70
N ALA A 45 5.01 11.15 5.25
CA ALA A 45 4.64 9.82 5.70
C ALA A 45 4.90 9.66 7.20
N HIS A 46 3.97 9.01 7.90
CA HIS A 46 4.20 8.50 9.24
C HIS A 46 4.87 7.13 9.13
N VAL A 47 6.06 7.01 9.71
CA VAL A 47 6.80 5.74 9.76
C VAL A 47 6.07 4.78 10.69
N LYS A 48 5.69 3.62 10.16
CA LYS A 48 4.97 2.55 10.88
C LYS A 48 5.46 1.18 10.47
N GLY A 49 5.19 0.18 11.30
CA GLY A 49 5.24 -1.21 10.86
C GLY A 49 4.12 -1.52 9.86
N HIS A 50 4.32 -2.53 9.03
CA HIS A 50 3.27 -3.01 8.13
C HIS A 50 3.39 -4.51 7.89
N PRO A 51 2.32 -5.29 8.13
CA PRO A 51 2.42 -6.75 8.25
C PRO A 51 2.81 -7.49 6.96
N ARG A 52 2.74 -6.81 5.80
CA ARG A 52 3.06 -7.40 4.49
C ARG A 52 4.22 -6.73 3.76
N THR A 53 4.67 -5.56 4.19
CA THR A 53 5.75 -4.80 3.53
C THR A 53 6.93 -4.52 4.44
N GLY A 54 6.83 -4.87 5.74
CA GLY A 54 7.79 -4.50 6.77
C GLY A 54 7.57 -3.07 7.25
N LEU A 55 7.65 -2.11 6.32
CA LEU A 55 7.53 -0.67 6.61
C LEU A 55 6.33 -0.04 5.90
N GLY A 56 5.61 0.81 6.63
CA GLY A 56 4.81 1.90 6.08
C GLY A 56 5.63 3.19 6.15
N GLY A 57 6.25 3.57 5.04
CA GLY A 57 7.05 4.80 4.91
C GLY A 57 6.72 5.57 3.63
N ALA A 58 7.67 6.35 3.12
CA ALA A 58 7.53 7.18 1.95
C ALA A 58 7.08 6.40 0.71
N ILE A 59 7.67 5.23 0.45
CA ILE A 59 7.36 4.44 -0.75
C ILE A 59 5.91 3.95 -0.71
N LYS A 60 5.47 3.38 0.42
CA LYS A 60 4.09 2.91 0.57
C LYS A 60 3.10 4.07 0.53
N ASN A 61 3.45 5.21 1.14
CA ASN A 61 2.63 6.41 1.16
C ASN A 61 2.31 6.87 -0.27
N ILE A 62 3.31 7.02 -1.13
CA ILE A 62 3.07 7.44 -2.52
C ILE A 62 2.45 6.31 -3.36
N ALA A 63 2.89 5.06 -3.19
CA ALA A 63 2.39 3.93 -3.98
C ALA A 63 0.87 3.71 -3.83
N VAL A 64 0.34 3.92 -2.63
CA VAL A 64 -1.08 3.69 -2.32
C VAL A 64 -1.86 5.00 -2.18
N GLY A 65 -1.23 6.06 -1.66
CA GLY A 65 -1.89 7.35 -1.41
C GLY A 65 -1.99 8.24 -2.65
N CYS A 66 -1.06 8.14 -3.58
CA CYS A 66 -1.03 8.96 -4.79
C CYS A 66 -1.65 8.28 -6.02
N VAL A 67 -2.52 7.29 -5.82
CA VAL A 67 -3.17 6.54 -6.90
C VAL A 67 -4.66 6.33 -6.61
N ASN A 68 -5.47 6.19 -7.66
CA ASN A 68 -6.91 5.99 -7.50
C ASN A 68 -7.28 4.56 -7.07
N LYS A 69 -8.58 4.29 -6.87
CA LYS A 69 -9.08 2.96 -6.48
C LYS A 69 -8.74 1.84 -7.46
N THR A 70 -8.67 2.11 -8.76
CA THR A 70 -8.31 1.10 -9.78
C THR A 70 -6.87 0.65 -9.61
N THR A 71 -5.92 1.58 -9.45
CA THR A 71 -4.53 1.19 -9.16
C THR A 71 -4.38 0.55 -7.79
N LYS A 72 -5.07 1.03 -6.76
CA LYS A 72 -5.12 0.35 -5.45
C LYS A 72 -5.54 -1.11 -5.62
N ALA A 73 -6.53 -1.38 -6.47
CA ALA A 73 -6.96 -2.73 -6.78
C ALA A 73 -5.92 -3.53 -7.55
N LEU A 74 -5.27 -2.95 -8.57
CA LEU A 74 -4.18 -3.59 -9.32
C LEU A 74 -2.98 -3.99 -8.45
N ILE A 75 -2.67 -3.18 -7.43
CA ILE A 75 -1.63 -3.46 -6.43
C ILE A 75 -1.99 -4.71 -5.61
N HIS A 76 -3.26 -4.89 -5.23
CA HIS A 76 -3.66 -5.97 -4.34
C HIS A 76 -4.12 -7.25 -5.06
N LEU A 77 -4.74 -7.10 -6.23
CA LEU A 77 -5.46 -8.17 -6.91
C LEU A 77 -4.64 -8.71 -8.09
N LYS A 78 -4.55 -10.04 -8.16
CA LYS A 78 -3.92 -10.77 -9.27
C LYS A 78 -4.89 -11.01 -10.43
N SER A 79 -6.20 -11.00 -10.16
CA SER A 79 -7.25 -11.29 -11.15
C SER A 79 -8.52 -10.45 -10.92
N PRO A 80 -9.32 -10.23 -11.99
CA PRO A 80 -10.62 -9.60 -11.88
C PRO A 80 -11.62 -10.43 -11.05
N PRO A 81 -12.68 -9.81 -10.51
CA PRO A 81 -13.75 -10.54 -9.83
C PRO A 81 -14.47 -11.49 -10.79
N TYR A 82 -14.93 -12.62 -10.27
CA TYR A 82 -15.73 -13.62 -11.01
C TYR A 82 -16.95 -14.02 -10.20
N VAL A 83 -17.97 -14.54 -10.88
CA VAL A 83 -19.25 -14.94 -10.29
C VAL A 83 -19.28 -16.46 -10.10
N LYS A 84 -19.66 -16.88 -8.89
CA LYS A 84 -19.96 -18.27 -8.51
C LYS A 84 -21.43 -18.55 -8.85
N GLU A 85 -21.65 -19.18 -9.99
CA GLU A 85 -22.99 -19.34 -10.57
C GLU A 85 -23.94 -20.15 -9.69
N ASP A 86 -23.41 -21.11 -8.94
CA ASP A 86 -24.12 -21.94 -7.97
C ASP A 86 -24.74 -21.12 -6.84
N LYS A 87 -24.13 -19.99 -6.47
CA LYS A 87 -24.62 -19.09 -5.41
C LYS A 87 -25.44 -17.92 -5.93
N CYS A 88 -25.23 -17.50 -7.17
CA CYS A 88 -25.89 -16.31 -7.70
C CYS A 88 -27.39 -16.54 -7.92
N ASN A 89 -28.25 -15.77 -7.24
CA ASN A 89 -29.70 -15.81 -7.44
C ASN A 89 -30.23 -14.77 -8.45
N GLY A 90 -29.34 -13.95 -9.05
CA GLY A 90 -29.74 -12.98 -10.08
C GLY A 90 -30.37 -11.70 -9.55
N CYS A 91 -30.27 -11.38 -8.25
CA CYS A 91 -30.94 -10.21 -7.63
C CYS A 91 -30.54 -8.83 -8.20
N GLY A 92 -29.42 -8.71 -8.92
CA GLY A 92 -29.03 -7.47 -9.59
C GLY A 92 -28.46 -6.35 -8.70
N LEU A 93 -28.25 -6.57 -7.40
CA LEU A 93 -27.65 -5.56 -6.52
C LEU A 93 -26.25 -5.12 -6.98
N CYS A 94 -25.44 -6.08 -7.45
CA CYS A 94 -24.11 -5.80 -7.99
C CYS A 94 -24.15 -4.94 -9.27
N VAL A 95 -25.21 -5.07 -10.09
CA VAL A 95 -25.43 -4.24 -11.28
C VAL A 95 -25.62 -2.79 -10.86
N LYS A 96 -26.57 -2.53 -9.94
CA LYS A 96 -26.85 -1.18 -9.43
C LYS A 96 -25.65 -0.52 -8.74
N PHE A 97 -24.80 -1.32 -8.12
CA PHE A 97 -23.62 -0.85 -7.42
C PHE A 97 -22.46 -0.48 -8.35
N CYS A 98 -22.37 -1.09 -9.54
CA CYS A 98 -21.22 -0.93 -10.41
C CYS A 98 -21.17 0.50 -11.00
N PRO A 99 -20.10 1.29 -10.74
CA PRO A 99 -20.01 2.66 -11.24
C PRO A 99 -19.65 2.78 -12.73
N LYS A 100 -19.46 1.65 -13.42
CA LYS A 100 -19.05 1.56 -14.83
C LYS A 100 -19.97 0.66 -15.66
N ASP A 101 -21.10 0.24 -15.08
CA ASP A 101 -22.06 -0.65 -15.75
C ASP A 101 -21.43 -1.94 -16.30
N ALA A 102 -20.33 -2.39 -15.69
CA ALA A 102 -19.56 -3.57 -16.11
C ALA A 102 -20.18 -4.90 -15.66
N ILE A 103 -21.40 -4.88 -15.12
CA ILE A 103 -22.09 -6.07 -14.62
C ILE A 103 -23.51 -6.09 -15.19
N SER A 104 -23.91 -7.23 -15.74
CA SER A 104 -25.26 -7.45 -16.29
C SER A 104 -25.85 -8.78 -15.80
N ILE A 105 -27.16 -8.97 -15.97
CA ILE A 105 -27.83 -10.25 -15.70
C ILE A 105 -28.08 -10.96 -17.03
N VAL A 106 -27.53 -12.16 -17.19
CA VAL A 106 -27.69 -13.02 -18.36
C VAL A 106 -28.13 -14.40 -17.88
N ASN A 107 -29.25 -14.91 -18.42
CA ASN A 107 -29.83 -16.20 -18.03
C ASN A 107 -30.05 -16.33 -16.50
N GLY A 108 -30.52 -15.25 -15.87
CA GLY A 108 -30.76 -15.20 -14.42
C GLY A 108 -29.50 -15.14 -13.54
N LYS A 109 -28.31 -14.98 -14.12
CA LYS A 109 -27.03 -14.92 -13.39
C LYS A 109 -26.26 -13.63 -13.69
N ALA A 110 -25.50 -13.15 -12.73
CA ALA A 110 -24.63 -12.01 -12.94
C ALA A 110 -23.45 -12.40 -13.86
N ARG A 111 -23.12 -11.51 -14.80
CA ARG A 111 -21.95 -11.58 -15.67
C ARG A 111 -21.17 -10.29 -15.55
N ILE A 112 -19.84 -10.41 -15.48
CA ILE A 112 -18.94 -9.27 -15.34
C ILE A 112 -18.18 -9.12 -16.65
N ASP A 113 -18.28 -7.96 -17.27
CA ASP A 113 -17.43 -7.53 -18.36
C ASP A 113 -16.08 -7.09 -17.79
N HIS A 114 -15.05 -7.91 -18.01
CA HIS A 114 -13.72 -7.66 -17.49
C HIS A 114 -12.97 -6.55 -18.21
N GLU A 115 -13.36 -6.19 -19.44
CA GLU A 115 -12.75 -5.09 -20.17
C GLU A 115 -13.20 -3.74 -19.60
N ASN A 116 -14.46 -3.65 -19.16
CA ASN A 116 -15.03 -2.45 -18.54
C ASN A 116 -14.89 -2.41 -17.00
N CYS A 117 -14.41 -3.47 -16.37
CA CYS A 117 -14.32 -3.58 -14.91
C CYS A 117 -13.17 -2.73 -14.32
N LEU A 118 -13.48 -1.91 -13.30
CA LEU A 118 -12.46 -1.15 -12.54
C LEU A 118 -11.70 -1.96 -11.48
N LEU A 119 -12.00 -3.26 -11.33
CA LEU A 119 -11.39 -4.23 -10.40
C LEU A 119 -11.59 -3.99 -8.89
N GLY A 120 -11.71 -2.74 -8.46
CA GLY A 120 -11.63 -2.30 -7.06
C GLY A 120 -12.90 -1.71 -6.47
N CYS A 121 -14.03 -1.77 -7.16
CA CYS A 121 -15.25 -1.07 -6.74
C CYS A 121 -15.91 -1.67 -5.49
N GLY A 122 -15.67 -2.95 -5.17
CA GLY A 122 -16.21 -3.60 -3.97
C GLY A 122 -17.51 -4.37 -4.16
N CYS A 123 -17.85 -4.78 -5.39
CA CYS A 123 -19.10 -5.51 -5.68
C CYS A 123 -19.26 -6.82 -4.89
N TRP A 124 -18.17 -7.44 -4.42
CA TRP A 124 -18.21 -8.60 -3.54
C TRP A 124 -18.81 -8.29 -2.16
N SER A 125 -18.69 -7.04 -1.67
CA SER A 125 -19.19 -6.65 -0.35
C SER A 125 -20.70 -6.40 -0.34
N ILE A 126 -21.32 -6.16 -1.51
CA ILE A 126 -22.77 -5.91 -1.62
C ILE A 126 -23.57 -7.16 -2.01
N CYS A 127 -22.90 -8.27 -2.35
CA CYS A 127 -23.58 -9.49 -2.76
C CYS A 127 -24.06 -10.28 -1.52
N PRO A 128 -25.38 -10.38 -1.26
CA PRO A 128 -25.90 -11.06 -0.07
C PRO A 128 -25.61 -12.57 -0.09
N GLU A 129 -25.55 -13.16 -1.28
CA GLU A 129 -25.29 -14.60 -1.45
C GLU A 129 -23.80 -14.95 -1.39
N GLY A 130 -22.91 -13.96 -1.29
CA GLY A 130 -21.47 -14.19 -1.41
C GLY A 130 -21.06 -14.82 -2.76
N ALA A 131 -21.83 -14.53 -3.81
CA ALA A 131 -21.67 -15.11 -5.14
C ALA A 131 -20.58 -14.44 -5.99
N ILE A 132 -19.99 -13.34 -5.55
CA ILE A 132 -18.85 -12.70 -6.23
C ILE A 132 -17.58 -13.05 -5.43
N SER A 133 -16.50 -13.40 -6.14
CA SER A 133 -15.25 -13.77 -5.50
C SER A 133 -14.70 -12.66 -4.59
N VAL A 134 -14.43 -13.02 -3.34
CA VAL A 134 -14.01 -12.08 -2.32
C VAL A 134 -12.56 -11.66 -2.53
N PHE A 135 -12.17 -10.57 -1.88
CA PHE A 135 -10.83 -9.99 -1.98
C PHE A 135 -9.71 -11.01 -1.75
N ARG A 136 -9.87 -11.92 -0.76
CA ARG A 136 -8.86 -12.93 -0.41
C ARG A 136 -8.65 -13.99 -1.50
N GLU A 137 -9.67 -14.31 -2.30
CA GLU A 137 -9.57 -15.32 -3.38
C GLU A 137 -8.76 -14.84 -4.58
N ARG A 138 -8.52 -13.53 -4.67
CA ARG A 138 -7.89 -12.87 -5.82
C ARG A 138 -6.63 -12.11 -5.43
N HIS A 139 -6.18 -12.27 -4.20
CA HIS A 139 -5.07 -11.52 -3.65
C HIS A 139 -3.75 -11.97 -4.29
N ARG A 140 -2.86 -11.01 -4.58
CA ARG A 140 -1.46 -11.29 -4.95
C ARG A 140 -0.70 -11.99 -3.82
N THR A 141 0.34 -12.75 -4.15
CA THR A 141 1.27 -13.22 -3.12
C THR A 141 1.93 -12.02 -2.42
N GLN A 142 2.54 -12.24 -1.25
CA GLN A 142 3.30 -11.19 -0.56
C GLN A 142 4.36 -10.53 -1.46
N VAL A 143 5.12 -11.35 -2.18
CA VAL A 143 6.17 -10.86 -3.09
C VAL A 143 5.57 -10.05 -4.23
N GLU A 144 4.58 -10.58 -4.95
CA GLU A 144 3.92 -9.88 -6.07
C GLU A 144 3.28 -8.56 -5.62
N PHE A 145 2.72 -8.52 -4.41
CA PHE A 145 2.20 -7.30 -3.80
C PHE A 145 3.31 -6.27 -3.54
N GLY A 146 4.44 -6.69 -2.96
CA GLY A 146 5.59 -5.81 -2.74
C GLY A 146 6.15 -5.22 -4.04
N LEU A 147 6.25 -6.04 -5.09
CA LEU A 147 6.64 -5.58 -6.43
C LEU A 147 5.63 -4.57 -7.00
N ALA A 148 4.33 -4.81 -6.84
CA ALA A 148 3.30 -3.92 -7.33
C ALA A 148 3.28 -2.56 -6.59
N VAL A 149 3.58 -2.55 -5.29
CA VAL A 149 3.77 -1.32 -4.51
C VAL A 149 4.97 -0.53 -5.04
N ALA A 150 6.10 -1.19 -5.29
CA ALA A 150 7.28 -0.54 -5.86
C ALA A 150 7.02 0.03 -7.27
N ASP A 151 6.32 -0.70 -8.13
CA ASP A 151 5.93 -0.23 -9.47
C ASP A 151 5.01 1.00 -9.39
N ALA A 152 4.04 0.99 -8.47
CA ALA A 152 3.15 2.12 -8.30
C ALA A 152 3.90 3.38 -7.82
N ALA A 153 4.79 3.24 -6.84
CA ALA A 153 5.69 4.31 -6.43
C ALA A 153 6.55 4.82 -7.59
N TYR A 154 7.11 3.91 -8.39
CA TYR A 154 7.91 4.24 -9.56
C TYR A 154 7.12 5.06 -10.59
N GLY A 155 5.90 4.63 -10.90
CA GLY A 155 5.02 5.35 -11.80
C GLY A 155 4.65 6.75 -11.32
N VAL A 156 4.44 6.92 -10.00
CA VAL A 156 4.15 8.23 -9.40
C VAL A 156 5.38 9.13 -9.47
N VAL A 157 6.55 8.68 -8.98
CA VAL A 157 7.76 9.52 -8.93
C VAL A 157 8.23 9.92 -10.32
N LYS A 158 8.17 9.00 -11.30
CA LYS A 158 8.57 9.26 -12.69
C LYS A 158 7.69 10.28 -13.40
N HIS A 159 6.47 10.51 -12.92
CA HIS A 159 5.60 11.55 -13.46
C HIS A 159 6.16 12.96 -13.18
N PHE A 160 6.87 13.13 -12.07
CA PHE A 160 7.41 14.41 -11.65
C PHE A 160 8.86 14.59 -12.12
N THR A 161 9.29 15.86 -12.23
CA THR A 161 10.71 16.17 -12.47
C THR A 161 11.54 15.74 -11.26
N PRO A 162 12.66 15.00 -11.41
CA PRO A 162 13.42 14.47 -10.27
C PRO A 162 13.83 15.51 -9.21
N SER A 163 14.13 16.75 -9.62
CA SER A 163 14.50 17.83 -8.71
C SER A 163 13.32 18.41 -7.91
N LYS A 164 12.08 18.06 -8.27
CA LYS A 164 10.83 18.56 -7.70
C LYS A 164 10.08 17.51 -6.86
N VAL A 165 10.80 16.46 -6.43
CA VAL A 165 10.26 15.43 -5.54
C VAL A 165 11.04 15.43 -4.23
N GLY A 166 10.32 15.39 -3.11
CA GLY A 166 10.89 15.31 -1.77
C GLY A 166 10.03 14.45 -0.84
N PHE A 167 10.66 13.90 0.18
CA PHE A 167 10.06 12.96 1.12
C PHE A 167 10.41 13.37 2.55
N ILE A 168 9.42 13.32 3.43
CA ILE A 168 9.55 13.57 4.86
C ILE A 168 8.92 12.37 5.58
N ASN A 169 9.72 11.70 6.41
CA ASN A 169 9.27 10.61 7.26
C ASN A 169 9.21 11.12 8.71
N LEU A 170 8.00 11.11 9.27
CA LEU A 170 7.73 11.37 10.67
C LEU A 170 7.92 10.07 11.44
N ALA A 171 9.03 9.93 12.17
CA ALA A 171 9.46 8.71 12.83
C ALA A 171 9.23 8.76 14.35
N TYR A 172 8.05 9.23 14.74
CA TYR A 172 7.55 9.21 16.12
C TYR A 172 6.37 8.23 16.24
N ASP A 173 6.01 7.80 17.45
CA ASP A 173 4.88 6.89 17.70
C ASP A 173 4.84 5.66 16.76
N ILE A 174 5.97 4.98 16.57
CA ILE A 174 6.07 3.89 15.58
C ILE A 174 5.40 2.62 16.12
N THR A 175 4.20 2.33 15.62
CA THR A 175 3.40 1.16 16.05
C THR A 175 3.65 -0.08 15.18
N PRO A 176 3.34 -1.30 15.68
CA PRO A 176 3.49 -2.58 14.98
C PRO A 176 2.85 -2.63 13.59
N HIS A 177 1.71 -1.97 13.45
CA HIS A 177 0.88 -1.98 12.27
C HIS A 177 0.64 -0.58 11.73
N CYS A 178 0.18 -0.55 10.48
CA CYS A 178 -0.06 0.68 9.73
C CYS A 178 -1.42 1.29 10.09
N ASP A 179 -1.58 2.59 9.85
CA ASP A 179 -2.80 3.36 10.18
C ASP A 179 -4.06 2.94 9.40
N CYS A 180 -3.95 1.96 8.50
CA CYS A 180 -5.12 1.36 7.86
C CYS A 180 -5.89 0.38 8.76
N PHE A 181 -5.33 0.03 9.93
CA PHE A 181 -5.98 -0.79 10.93
C PHE A 181 -6.94 0.05 11.79
N THR A 182 -7.99 -0.58 12.31
CA THR A 182 -9.03 0.11 13.12
C THR A 182 -8.63 0.33 14.58
N TYR A 183 -7.44 -0.08 14.96
CA TYR A 183 -6.88 0.04 16.31
C TYR A 183 -5.43 0.47 16.22
N SER A 184 -4.88 0.95 17.33
CA SER A 184 -3.45 1.26 17.49
C SER A 184 -2.91 0.54 18.72
N ASP A 185 -1.60 0.36 18.78
CA ASP A 185 -0.91 -0.24 19.92
C ASP A 185 0.13 0.77 20.46
N ILE A 186 0.78 0.44 21.57
CA ILE A 186 1.88 1.21 22.12
C ILE A 186 3.03 1.25 21.08
N PRO A 187 3.69 2.40 20.88
CA PRO A 187 4.87 2.49 20.03
C PRO A 187 5.92 1.45 20.42
N MET A 188 6.53 0.80 19.44
CA MET A 188 7.51 -0.27 19.68
C MET A 188 8.91 0.26 19.99
N VAL A 189 9.22 1.47 19.55
CA VAL A 189 10.53 2.12 19.72
C VAL A 189 10.33 3.60 20.10
N PRO A 190 11.33 4.24 20.75
CA PRO A 190 11.32 5.67 21.04
C PRO A 190 11.11 6.54 19.80
N ASP A 191 10.79 7.82 20.04
CA ASP A 191 10.77 8.84 18.99
C ASP A 191 12.15 8.98 18.33
N LEU A 192 12.19 8.82 17.01
CA LEU A 192 13.40 8.88 16.17
C LEU A 192 13.50 10.21 15.41
N GLY A 193 12.53 11.11 15.61
CA GLY A 193 12.48 12.44 15.03
C GLY A 193 11.88 12.49 13.64
N VAL A 194 12.38 13.43 12.82
CA VAL A 194 11.90 13.67 11.46
C VAL A 194 13.06 13.46 10.49
N LEU A 195 12.85 12.62 9.48
CA LEU A 195 13.79 12.41 8.39
C LEU A 195 13.32 13.17 7.16
N ALA A 196 14.25 13.65 6.35
CA ALA A 196 13.96 14.27 5.07
C ALA A 196 14.97 13.79 4.01
N SER A 197 14.49 13.57 2.79
CA SER A 197 15.33 13.13 1.67
C SER A 197 14.68 13.47 0.33
N LYS A 198 15.48 13.50 -0.74
CA LYS A 198 14.98 13.45 -2.13
C LYS A 198 14.92 12.04 -2.69
N ASP A 199 15.49 11.08 -1.95
CA ASP A 199 15.54 9.66 -2.30
C ASP A 199 14.58 8.88 -1.37
N PRO A 200 13.49 8.31 -1.92
CA PRO A 200 12.49 7.57 -1.15
C PRO A 200 12.99 6.20 -0.66
N VAL A 201 13.99 5.61 -1.31
CA VAL A 201 14.59 4.35 -0.86
C VAL A 201 15.51 4.62 0.32
N ALA A 202 16.35 5.65 0.22
CA ALA A 202 17.28 6.04 1.28
C ALA A 202 16.55 6.42 2.57
N ILE A 203 15.45 7.19 2.49
CA ILE A 203 14.71 7.62 3.69
C ILE A 203 13.99 6.46 4.38
N ASP A 204 13.40 5.54 3.61
CA ASP A 204 12.76 4.35 4.18
C ASP A 204 13.80 3.40 4.76
N LYS A 205 14.95 3.22 4.08
CA LYS A 205 16.08 2.44 4.61
C LYS A 205 16.64 3.04 5.91
N ALA A 206 16.83 4.36 5.96
CA ALA A 206 17.27 5.05 7.16
C ALA A 206 16.26 4.90 8.31
N SER A 207 14.97 4.96 8.01
CA SER A 207 13.91 4.73 9.00
C SER A 207 13.97 3.31 9.58
N ILE A 208 14.15 2.29 8.73
CA ILE A 208 14.32 0.89 9.14
C ILE A 208 15.55 0.72 10.04
N ASP A 209 16.68 1.31 9.66
CA ASP A 209 17.92 1.21 10.44
C ASP A 209 17.80 1.87 11.80
N LEU A 210 17.20 3.07 11.87
CA LEU A 210 16.98 3.75 13.16
C LEU A 210 16.05 2.95 14.08
N ILE A 211 15.02 2.29 13.54
CA ILE A 211 14.14 1.41 14.31
C ILE A 211 14.92 0.19 14.83
N ARG A 212 15.71 -0.44 13.96
CA ARG A 212 16.56 -1.59 14.32
C ARG A 212 17.55 -1.20 15.42
N ASP A 213 18.16 -0.03 15.30
CA ASP A 213 19.19 0.47 16.21
C ASP A 213 18.63 1.14 17.48
N SER A 214 17.32 1.06 17.69
CA SER A 214 16.66 1.56 18.90
C SER A 214 16.25 0.43 19.84
N PRO A 215 16.24 0.65 21.16
CA PRO A 215 15.64 -0.30 22.10
C PRO A 215 14.13 -0.37 21.91
N GLY A 216 13.52 -1.49 22.30
CA GLY A 216 12.07 -1.60 22.36
C GLY A 216 11.47 -0.81 23.54
N ILE A 217 10.17 -0.50 23.49
CA ILE A 217 9.43 0.14 24.59
C ILE A 217 8.72 -0.92 25.47
N PRO A 218 8.84 -0.89 26.81
CA PRO A 218 8.12 -1.79 27.70
C PRO A 218 6.60 -1.68 27.55
N GLY A 219 5.90 -2.82 27.66
CA GLY A 219 4.45 -2.91 27.44
C GLY A 219 4.02 -2.90 25.97
N SER A 220 4.95 -2.76 25.02
CA SER A 220 4.64 -2.84 23.58
C SER A 220 4.76 -4.27 23.06
N ALA A 221 4.29 -4.49 21.82
CA ALA A 221 4.52 -5.74 21.09
C ALA A 221 6.01 -6.16 21.00
N ALA A 222 6.95 -5.21 21.11
CA ALA A 222 8.38 -5.55 21.15
C ALA A 222 8.77 -6.34 22.41
N GLU A 223 8.11 -6.07 23.55
CA GLU A 223 8.32 -6.81 24.80
C GLU A 223 7.67 -8.19 24.72
N GLU A 224 6.42 -8.26 24.23
CA GLU A 224 5.68 -9.52 24.06
C GLU A 224 6.45 -10.52 23.19
N LEU A 225 7.06 -10.02 22.11
CA LEU A 225 7.88 -10.81 21.19
C LEU A 225 9.34 -11.00 21.65
N LYS A 226 9.74 -10.40 22.78
CA LYS A 226 11.12 -10.44 23.32
C LYS A 226 12.18 -9.91 22.33
N ILE A 227 11.83 -8.87 21.55
CA ILE A 227 12.67 -8.23 20.53
C ILE A 227 13.15 -6.83 20.94
N MET A 228 13.32 -6.61 22.25
CA MET A 228 13.65 -5.31 22.84
C MET A 228 15.08 -4.83 22.54
N ASN A 229 15.98 -5.71 22.15
CA ASN A 229 17.40 -5.40 22.00
C ASN A 229 17.69 -4.53 20.77
N ILE A 230 18.72 -3.69 20.87
CA ILE A 230 19.30 -2.94 19.75
C ILE A 230 19.89 -3.92 18.72
N GLY A 231 19.72 -3.61 17.44
CA GLY A 231 20.23 -4.41 16.32
C GLY A 231 19.28 -5.52 15.85
N VAL A 232 18.22 -5.81 16.62
CA VAL A 232 17.15 -6.74 16.22
C VAL A 232 16.21 -6.04 15.24
N ASP A 233 15.92 -6.71 14.13
CA ASP A 233 14.96 -6.23 13.13
C ASP A 233 13.52 -6.36 13.65
N LYS A 234 13.05 -5.32 14.34
CA LYS A 234 11.73 -5.32 14.96
C LYS A 234 10.60 -5.38 13.93
N LEU A 235 10.79 -4.78 12.74
CA LEU A 235 9.77 -4.71 11.69
C LEU A 235 9.58 -6.04 10.95
N ASP A 236 10.64 -6.83 10.81
CA ASP A 236 10.50 -8.20 10.34
C ASP A 236 9.80 -9.08 11.39
N GLN A 237 10.26 -8.99 12.63
CA GLN A 237 9.78 -9.86 13.71
C GLN A 237 8.34 -9.57 14.13
N ILE A 238 7.83 -8.35 13.93
CA ILE A 238 6.44 -8.00 14.25
C ILE A 238 5.40 -8.81 13.47
N ASN A 239 5.81 -9.41 12.35
CA ASN A 239 4.97 -10.33 11.58
C ASN A 239 4.72 -11.65 12.31
N LEU A 240 5.45 -11.95 13.40
CA LEU A 240 5.21 -13.06 14.30
C LEU A 240 4.21 -12.73 15.41
N TRP A 241 3.89 -11.45 15.60
CA TRP A 241 2.92 -11.02 16.60
C TRP A 241 1.54 -11.57 16.26
N GLU A 242 0.85 -12.15 17.24
CA GLU A 242 -0.40 -12.89 17.02
C GLU A 242 -1.46 -12.09 16.25
N PRO A 243 -1.68 -10.79 16.53
CA PRO A 243 -2.62 -9.97 15.75
C PRO A 243 -2.26 -9.79 14.27
N LEU A 244 -0.99 -9.99 13.88
CA LEU A 244 -0.45 -9.74 12.54
C LEU A 244 0.04 -11.00 11.81
N ASN A 245 0.12 -12.15 12.48
CA ASN A 245 0.68 -13.39 11.94
C ASN A 245 -0.09 -13.94 10.72
N PHE A 246 -1.34 -13.47 10.51
CA PHE A 246 -2.15 -13.82 9.34
C PHE A 246 -1.48 -13.44 8.02
N ALA A 247 -0.51 -12.51 8.04
CA ALA A 247 0.25 -12.12 6.87
C ALA A 247 1.27 -13.17 6.42
N ARG A 248 1.63 -14.14 7.26
CA ARG A 248 2.60 -15.23 6.94
C ARG A 248 2.02 -16.40 6.12
N LYS A 249 0.80 -16.29 5.59
CA LYS A 249 0.11 -17.41 4.91
C LYS A 249 0.86 -18.03 3.73
N ASP A 250 1.82 -17.31 3.12
CA ASP A 250 2.58 -17.77 1.95
C ASP A 250 3.97 -18.37 2.29
N GLY A 251 4.30 -18.58 3.57
CA GLY A 251 5.45 -19.41 3.96
C GLY A 251 6.58 -18.72 4.71
N GLU A 252 6.84 -17.43 4.52
CA GLU A 252 7.66 -16.58 5.40
C GLU A 252 7.32 -15.10 5.11
N PRO A 253 7.42 -14.16 6.07
CA PRO A 253 7.45 -12.75 5.76
C PRO A 253 8.68 -12.48 4.91
N VAL A 254 8.49 -11.77 3.81
CA VAL A 254 9.59 -11.24 3.02
C VAL A 254 9.55 -9.73 3.24
N PRO A 255 10.02 -9.24 4.41
CA PRO A 255 10.04 -7.81 4.66
C PRO A 255 10.91 -7.15 3.59
N TYR A 256 10.62 -5.89 3.28
CA TYR A 256 11.47 -5.06 2.40
C TYR A 256 11.56 -5.45 0.92
N VAL A 257 10.75 -6.39 0.42
CA VAL A 257 10.58 -6.60 -1.05
C VAL A 257 10.29 -5.28 -1.76
N VAL A 258 9.47 -4.43 -1.15
CA VAL A 258 9.15 -3.09 -1.67
C VAL A 258 10.41 -2.24 -1.81
N LEU A 259 11.27 -2.24 -0.80
CA LEU A 259 12.48 -1.41 -0.74
C LEU A 259 13.51 -1.87 -1.78
N GLU A 260 13.74 -3.18 -1.87
CA GLU A 260 14.65 -3.76 -2.85
C GLU A 260 14.16 -3.56 -4.28
N ALA A 261 12.86 -3.76 -4.53
CA ALA A 261 12.25 -3.55 -5.84
C ALA A 261 12.29 -2.08 -6.25
N ALA A 262 12.03 -1.16 -5.33
CA ALA A 262 12.14 0.27 -5.56
C ALA A 262 13.57 0.66 -5.96
N SER A 263 14.58 0.14 -5.25
CA SER A 263 15.98 0.36 -5.61
C SER A 263 16.31 -0.20 -7.00
N LYS A 264 15.87 -1.42 -7.32
CA LYS A 264 16.05 -2.04 -8.65
C LYS A 264 15.40 -1.25 -9.78
N LEU A 265 14.28 -0.57 -9.52
CA LEU A 265 13.60 0.32 -10.47
C LEU A 265 14.29 1.67 -10.63
N GLY A 266 15.34 1.94 -9.85
CA GLY A 266 16.08 3.21 -9.88
C GLY A 266 15.36 4.35 -9.16
N LEU A 267 14.45 4.05 -8.23
CA LEU A 267 13.84 5.09 -7.38
C LEU A 267 14.84 5.69 -6.39
N GLY A 268 15.91 4.97 -6.07
CA GLY A 268 16.86 5.40 -5.06
C GLY A 268 17.83 4.32 -4.61
N SER A 269 18.60 4.65 -3.59
CA SER A 269 19.71 3.85 -3.08
C SER A 269 19.43 3.25 -1.69
N LEU A 270 19.89 2.01 -1.48
CA LEU A 270 19.96 1.38 -0.16
C LEU A 270 21.14 1.91 0.67
N GLN A 271 22.09 2.58 0.04
CA GLN A 271 23.19 3.28 0.70
C GLN A 271 22.84 4.74 0.87
N TYR A 272 23.08 5.28 2.05
CA TYR A 272 22.77 6.65 2.42
C TYR A 272 23.75 7.15 3.48
N ASP A 273 23.92 8.47 3.55
CA ASP A 273 24.62 9.14 4.64
C ASP A 273 23.61 9.85 5.53
N LEU A 274 23.61 9.53 6.82
CA LEU A 274 22.72 10.19 7.78
C LEU A 274 23.38 11.47 8.32
N ILE A 275 22.87 12.62 7.88
CA ILE A 275 23.30 13.93 8.38
C ILE A 275 22.36 14.36 9.51
N ARG A 276 22.91 14.54 10.71
CA ARG A 276 22.17 15.09 11.86
C ARG A 276 22.33 16.61 11.86
N VAL A 277 21.20 17.32 11.92
CA VAL A 277 21.11 18.80 11.92
C VAL A 277 20.53 19.27 13.24
#